data_AF-A0A7H4LVC5-F1
#
_entry.id   AF-A0A7H4LVC5-F1
#
_cell.length_a   1.000
_cell.length_b   1.000
_cell.length_c   1.000
_cell.angle_alpha   90.00
_cell.angle_beta   90.00
_cell.angle_gamma   90.00
#
_symmetry.space_group_name_H-M   'P 1'
#
loop_
_entity.id
_entity.type
_entity.pdbx_description
1 polymer ?
#
loop_
_entity_poly.entity_id
_entity_poly.type
_entity_poly.pdbx_seq_one_letter_code
_entity_poly.pdbx_strand_id
1 'polypeptide(L)'
;MAWGEIASDKQWQVLSKLKNGYQDSLFTSPEVARNVAKPLVKYIDNALVGDAAKAAKVTLLVGHDSNIASLLTALDFKPYQLHNQYERTPIGGKLVFQRWHDKSGNRDLMKIEYVYQSTEQLRNSDALTLQSPPQRVTLALNGCPVDDNGFCPMDTFKKAMAEATK
;
A
#
# COMPACT_ATOMS: atom_id res chain seq x y z
N MET A 1 7.56 27.90 4.60
CA MET A 1 7.51 26.56 5.25
C MET A 1 8.65 26.51 6.26
N ALA A 2 8.43 25.99 7.47
CA ALA A 2 9.46 25.86 8.52
C ALA A 2 10.37 27.10 8.69
N TRP A 3 9.75 28.29 8.82
CA TRP A 3 10.43 29.58 8.92
C TRP A 3 11.44 29.92 7.80
N GLY A 4 11.44 29.19 6.69
CA GLY A 4 12.41 29.37 5.60
C GLY A 4 13.70 28.55 5.76
N GLU A 5 13.83 27.78 6.84
CA GLU A 5 15.07 27.05 7.19
C GLU A 5 15.27 25.75 6.40
N ILE A 6 14.18 25.21 5.85
CA ILE A 6 14.23 24.04 4.97
C ILE A 6 14.11 24.53 3.53
N ALA A 7 15.26 24.61 2.85
CA ALA A 7 15.40 25.24 1.54
C ALA A 7 15.77 24.26 0.42
N SER A 8 16.01 22.98 0.73
CA SER A 8 16.42 21.97 -0.26
C SER A 8 15.75 20.62 -0.04
N ASP A 9 15.58 19.86 -1.12
CA ASP A 9 15.04 18.50 -1.09
C ASP A 9 15.89 17.56 -0.24
N LYS A 10 17.21 17.76 -0.22
CA LYS A 10 18.12 16.97 0.63
C LYS A 10 17.83 17.17 2.12
N GLN A 11 17.54 18.39 2.55
CA GLN A 11 17.14 18.65 3.94
C GLN A 11 15.82 17.94 4.26
N TRP A 12 14.84 17.99 3.34
CA TRP A 12 13.58 17.25 3.50
C TRP A 12 13.80 15.75 3.62
N GLN A 13 14.64 15.15 2.77
CA GLN A 13 14.96 13.72 2.83
C GLN A 13 15.64 13.31 4.13
N VAL A 14 16.50 14.16 4.71
CA VAL A 14 17.15 13.87 5.99
C VAL A 14 16.15 13.97 7.14
N LEU A 15 15.36 15.04 7.18
CA LEU A 15 14.36 15.27 8.23
C LEU A 15 13.24 14.22 8.20
N SER A 16 12.77 13.82 7.00
CA SER A 16 11.71 12.83 6.86
C SER A 16 12.09 11.46 7.41
N LYS A 17 13.39 11.14 7.53
CA LYS A 17 13.86 9.91 8.20
C LYS A 17 13.43 9.85 9.66
N LEU A 18 13.31 10.98 10.36
CA LEU A 18 12.80 10.98 11.74
C LEU A 18 11.33 10.54 11.78
N LYS A 19 10.50 11.11 10.91
CA LYS A 19 9.07 10.77 10.78
C LYS A 19 8.86 9.32 10.35
N ASN A 20 9.59 8.89 9.31
CA ASN A 20 9.50 7.53 8.81
C ASN A 20 10.06 6.51 9.81
N GLY A 21 11.19 6.82 10.46
CA GLY A 21 11.79 5.96 11.48
C GLY A 21 10.93 5.83 12.74
N TYR A 22 10.21 6.88 13.13
CA TYR A 22 9.21 6.81 14.20
C TYR A 22 8.08 5.83 13.86
N GLN A 23 7.51 5.93 12.65
CA GLN A 23 6.47 5.00 12.20
C GLN A 23 7.00 3.56 12.13
N ASP A 24 8.20 3.37 11.58
CA ASP A 24 8.85 2.07 11.48
C ASP A 24 9.02 1.45 12.89
N SER A 25 9.52 2.22 13.85
CA SER A 25 9.75 1.75 15.22
C SER A 25 8.46 1.30 15.93
N LEU A 26 7.33 1.97 15.67
CA LEU A 26 6.08 1.69 16.37
C LEU A 26 5.20 0.64 15.70
N PHE A 27 5.26 0.52 14.37
CA PHE A 27 4.24 -0.23 13.62
C PHE A 27 4.79 -1.27 12.65
N THR A 28 6.11 -1.31 12.40
CA THR A 28 6.68 -2.21 11.39
C THR A 28 7.55 -3.33 11.96
N SER A 29 7.58 -3.53 13.29
CA SER A 29 8.11 -4.77 13.84
C SER A 29 7.11 -5.92 13.61
N PRO A 30 7.55 -7.12 13.18
CA PRO A 30 6.63 -8.19 12.78
C PRO A 30 5.61 -8.58 13.86
N GLU A 31 6.03 -8.67 15.12
CA GLU A 31 5.18 -9.06 16.24
C GLU A 31 4.10 -8.02 16.54
N VAL A 32 4.49 -6.73 16.56
CA VAL A 32 3.55 -5.64 16.79
C VAL A 32 2.59 -5.53 15.60
N ALA A 33 3.12 -5.48 14.39
CA ALA A 33 2.34 -5.36 13.15
C ALA A 33 1.27 -6.46 13.04
N ARG A 34 1.64 -7.73 13.24
CA ARG A 34 0.70 -8.87 13.21
C ARG A 34 -0.45 -8.69 14.21
N ASN A 35 -0.15 -8.21 15.43
CA ASN A 35 -1.19 -8.03 16.43
C ASN A 35 -2.08 -6.81 16.14
N VAL A 36 -1.49 -5.64 15.86
CA VAL A 36 -2.25 -4.39 15.71
C VAL A 36 -3.02 -4.32 14.38
N ALA A 37 -2.51 -4.96 13.31
CA ALA A 37 -3.18 -5.00 12.01
C ALA A 37 -4.22 -6.12 11.91
N LYS A 38 -4.30 -7.03 12.90
CA LYS A 38 -5.17 -8.23 12.85
C LYS A 38 -6.62 -7.94 12.43
N PRO A 39 -7.32 -6.92 12.94
CA PRO A 39 -8.69 -6.62 12.52
C PRO A 39 -8.77 -6.24 11.02
N LEU A 40 -7.81 -5.45 10.54
CA LEU A 40 -7.76 -5.00 9.15
C LEU A 40 -7.37 -6.14 8.19
N VAL A 41 -6.38 -6.95 8.57
CA VAL A 41 -6.01 -8.16 7.80
C VAL A 41 -7.21 -9.09 7.67
N LYS A 42 -7.93 -9.36 8.76
CA LYS A 42 -9.15 -10.19 8.75
C LYS A 42 -10.26 -9.60 7.87
N TYR A 43 -10.44 -8.28 7.89
CA TYR A 43 -11.42 -7.63 7.03
C TYR A 43 -11.07 -7.80 5.55
N ILE A 44 -9.80 -7.56 5.18
CA ILE A 44 -9.31 -7.69 3.81
C ILE A 44 -9.40 -9.14 3.33
N ASP A 45 -9.04 -10.11 4.18
CA ASP A 45 -9.19 -11.54 3.89
C ASP A 45 -10.65 -11.90 3.59
N ASN A 46 -11.59 -11.50 4.45
CA ASN A 46 -13.01 -11.76 4.22
C ASN A 46 -13.53 -11.13 2.93
N ALA A 47 -13.11 -9.90 2.62
CA ALA A 47 -13.57 -9.15 1.46
C ALA A 47 -12.98 -9.66 0.13
N LEU A 48 -11.72 -10.11 0.13
CA LEU A 48 -11.00 -10.48 -1.09
C LEU A 48 -10.88 -11.99 -1.32
N VAL A 49 -10.84 -12.78 -0.25
CA VAL A 49 -10.60 -14.23 -0.28
C VAL A 49 -11.85 -15.03 0.13
N GLY A 50 -12.52 -14.61 1.21
CA GLY A 50 -13.69 -15.26 1.79
C GLY A 50 -14.92 -15.25 0.86
N ASP A 51 -16.04 -14.68 1.29
CA ASP A 51 -17.26 -14.63 0.47
C ASP A 51 -17.21 -13.48 -0.55
N ALA A 52 -16.13 -13.46 -1.35
CA ALA A 52 -15.82 -12.38 -2.27
C ALA A 52 -16.83 -12.24 -3.43
N ALA A 53 -17.79 -13.16 -3.55
CA ALA A 53 -18.95 -13.05 -4.45
C ALA A 53 -20.06 -12.15 -3.86
N LYS A 54 -20.15 -12.04 -2.53
CA LYS A 54 -21.09 -11.16 -1.82
C LYS A 54 -20.49 -9.80 -1.47
N ALA A 55 -19.17 -9.65 -1.58
CA ALA A 55 -18.49 -8.38 -1.36
C ALA A 55 -18.90 -7.33 -2.41
N ALA A 56 -18.94 -6.06 -2.00
CA ALA A 56 -19.13 -4.95 -2.92
C ALA A 56 -17.99 -4.93 -3.97
N LYS A 57 -18.32 -4.56 -5.22
CA LYS A 57 -17.31 -4.46 -6.29
C LYS A 57 -16.18 -3.46 -5.97
N VAL A 58 -16.49 -2.43 -5.19
CA VAL A 58 -15.55 -1.41 -4.72
C VAL A 58 -15.80 -1.19 -3.24
N THR A 59 -14.74 -1.28 -2.44
CA THR A 59 -14.74 -0.98 -1.02
C THR A 59 -13.70 0.11 -0.75
N LEU A 60 -14.09 1.14 -0.01
CA LEU A 60 -13.18 2.18 0.46
C LEU A 60 -13.07 2.12 1.98
N LEU A 61 -11.87 1.83 2.48
CA LEU A 61 -11.53 1.92 3.89
C LEU A 61 -10.66 3.17 4.09
N VAL A 62 -11.10 4.08 4.95
CA VAL A 62 -10.34 5.28 5.31
C VAL A 62 -9.82 5.09 6.72
N GLY A 63 -8.49 5.07 6.84
CA GLY A 63 -7.81 4.87 8.11
C GLY A 63 -6.59 5.78 8.24
N HIS A 64 -5.61 5.32 9.00
CA HIS A 64 -4.40 6.05 9.33
C HIS A 64 -3.16 5.44 8.66
N ASP A 65 -2.08 6.22 8.65
CA ASP A 65 -0.76 5.80 8.20
C ASP A 65 -0.24 4.58 8.96
N SER A 66 -0.51 4.50 10.27
CA SER A 66 -0.23 3.34 11.13
C SER A 66 -0.95 2.07 10.68
N ASN A 67 -2.18 2.17 10.15
CA ASN A 67 -2.89 1.03 9.58
C ASN A 67 -2.19 0.52 8.33
N ILE A 68 -1.76 1.42 7.44
CA ILE A 68 -1.02 1.05 6.22
C ILE A 68 0.33 0.42 6.59
N ALA A 69 1.10 1.04 7.48
CA ALA A 69 2.41 0.57 7.88
C ALA A 69 2.33 -0.84 8.49
N SER A 70 1.47 -1.03 9.49
CA SER A 70 1.30 -2.34 10.13
C SER A 70 0.69 -3.38 9.21
N LEU A 71 -0.24 -3.02 8.31
CA LEU A 71 -0.80 -3.92 7.31
C LEU A 71 0.27 -4.44 6.35
N LEU A 72 1.11 -3.56 5.81
CA LEU A 72 2.15 -3.94 4.86
C LEU A 72 3.17 -4.89 5.50
N THR A 73 3.54 -4.66 6.75
CA THR A 73 4.41 -5.59 7.49
C THR A 73 3.68 -6.91 7.81
N ALA A 74 2.43 -6.87 8.28
CA ALA A 74 1.68 -8.07 8.64
C ALA A 74 1.42 -9.01 7.45
N LEU A 75 1.29 -8.44 6.24
CA LEU A 75 1.13 -9.18 4.99
C LEU A 75 2.46 -9.48 4.27
N ASP A 76 3.60 -9.21 4.93
CA ASP A 76 4.94 -9.51 4.42
C ASP A 76 5.22 -8.95 3.00
N PHE A 77 4.94 -7.66 2.83
CA PHE A 77 5.27 -6.96 1.59
C PHE A 77 6.78 -6.81 1.39
N LYS A 78 7.22 -6.91 0.14
CA LYS A 78 8.58 -6.54 -0.25
C LYS A 78 8.84 -5.05 0.05
N PRO A 79 10.09 -4.67 0.36
CA PRO A 79 10.45 -3.26 0.47
C PRO A 79 10.07 -2.51 -0.81
N TYR A 80 9.54 -1.30 -0.64
CA TYR A 80 9.11 -0.44 -1.73
C TYR A 80 9.65 0.98 -1.51
N GLN A 81 9.72 1.74 -2.60
CA GLN A 81 10.05 3.16 -2.58
C GLN A 81 9.03 3.92 -3.42
N LEU A 82 8.50 5.00 -2.85
CA LEU A 82 7.57 5.88 -3.53
C LEU A 82 8.35 7.02 -4.17
N HIS A 83 8.35 7.09 -5.50
CA HIS A 83 8.98 8.20 -6.22
C HIS A 83 8.22 9.51 -5.95
N ASN A 84 8.96 10.62 -5.93
CA ASN A 84 8.41 11.98 -5.72
C ASN A 84 7.66 12.14 -4.39
N GLN A 85 8.01 11.33 -3.39
CA GLN A 85 7.49 11.41 -2.02
C GLN A 85 8.58 11.23 -0.97
N TYR A 86 8.42 11.94 0.15
CA TYR A 86 9.30 11.85 1.31
C TYR A 86 8.76 10.90 2.37
N GLU A 87 7.45 10.70 2.42
CA GLU A 87 6.77 9.82 3.38
C GLU A 87 6.69 8.40 2.83
N ARG A 88 6.89 7.39 3.69
CA ARG A 88 6.63 5.98 3.31
C ARG A 88 5.15 5.70 3.12
N THR A 89 4.33 6.40 3.90
CA THR A 89 2.86 6.36 3.90
C THR A 89 2.33 7.79 3.66
N PRO A 90 2.27 8.25 2.40
CA PRO A 90 1.96 9.64 2.09
C PRO A 90 0.53 10.03 2.48
N ILE A 91 0.35 11.30 2.82
CA ILE A 91 -0.98 11.89 2.99
C ILE A 91 -1.88 11.61 1.78
N GLY A 92 -3.11 11.16 2.04
CA GLY A 92 -4.08 10.80 1.00
C GLY A 92 -3.70 9.57 0.16
N GLY A 93 -2.59 8.91 0.47
CA GLY A 93 -2.11 7.70 -0.18
C GLY A 93 -3.03 6.50 0.05
N LYS A 94 -3.10 5.61 -0.94
CA LYS A 94 -4.03 4.46 -0.93
C LYS A 94 -3.28 3.19 -1.35
N LEU A 95 -3.46 2.13 -0.57
CA LEU A 95 -3.17 0.77 -1.03
C LEU A 95 -4.41 0.22 -1.74
N VAL A 96 -4.26 -0.10 -3.03
CA VAL A 96 -5.35 -0.53 -3.89
C VAL A 96 -5.14 -1.99 -4.30
N PHE A 97 -5.89 -2.89 -3.67
CA PHE A 97 -5.99 -4.30 -4.03
C PHE A 97 -6.98 -4.47 -5.19
N GLN A 98 -6.59 -5.19 -6.23
CA GLN A 98 -7.36 -5.32 -7.47
C GLN A 98 -7.42 -6.78 -7.87
N ARG A 99 -8.63 -7.34 -7.91
CA ARG A 99 -8.87 -8.67 -8.48
C ARG A 99 -9.21 -8.54 -9.96
N TRP A 100 -8.40 -9.17 -10.79
CA TRP A 100 -8.54 -9.19 -12.24
C TRP A 100 -8.89 -10.60 -12.71
N HIS A 101 -9.65 -10.69 -13.79
CA HIS A 101 -9.91 -11.95 -14.49
C HIS A 101 -9.29 -11.89 -15.89
N ASP A 102 -8.25 -12.69 -16.10
CA ASP A 102 -7.61 -12.88 -17.39
C ASP A 102 -8.42 -13.88 -18.22
N LYS A 103 -9.18 -13.36 -19.20
CA LYS A 103 -10.02 -14.18 -20.08
C LYS A 103 -9.22 -15.13 -20.96
N SER A 104 -7.98 -14.78 -21.32
CA SER A 104 -7.16 -15.58 -22.23
C SER A 104 -6.66 -16.85 -21.56
N GLY A 105 -6.20 -16.73 -20.31
CA GLY A 105 -5.77 -17.85 -19.48
C GLY A 105 -6.86 -18.43 -18.58
N ASN A 106 -8.09 -17.88 -18.63
CA ASN A 106 -9.20 -18.20 -17.73
C ASN A 106 -8.77 -18.30 -16.25
N ARG A 107 -8.12 -17.25 -15.75
CA ARG A 107 -7.50 -17.25 -14.41
C ARG A 107 -7.71 -15.91 -13.71
N ASP A 108 -7.83 -15.98 -12.39
CA ASP A 108 -7.91 -14.79 -11.55
C ASP A 108 -6.52 -14.36 -11.06
N LEU A 109 -6.31 -13.06 -11.04
CA LEU A 109 -5.05 -12.41 -10.68
C LEU A 109 -5.29 -11.32 -9.64
N MET A 110 -4.30 -11.07 -8.80
CA MET A 110 -4.23 -9.96 -7.87
C MET A 110 -3.17 -8.96 -8.34
N LYS A 111 -3.53 -7.68 -8.37
CA LYS A 111 -2.57 -6.58 -8.52
C LYS A 111 -2.75 -5.60 -7.36
N ILE A 112 -1.64 -5.17 -6.79
CA ILE A 112 -1.65 -4.25 -5.65
C ILE A 112 -0.80 -3.06 -6.00
N GLU A 113 -1.37 -1.86 -5.89
CA GLU A 113 -0.67 -0.61 -6.19
C GLU A 113 -0.81 0.36 -5.02
N TYR A 114 0.27 1.08 -4.74
CA TYR A 114 0.22 2.30 -3.96
C TYR A 114 -0.12 3.46 -4.90
N VAL A 115 -1.26 4.11 -4.71
CA VAL A 115 -1.70 5.28 -5.48
C VAL A 115 -1.70 6.51 -4.58
N TYR A 116 -0.96 7.56 -4.97
CA TYR A 116 -0.70 8.73 -4.12
C TYR A 116 -0.36 9.97 -4.93
N GLN A 117 -0.42 11.15 -4.31
CA GLN A 117 0.06 12.40 -4.92
C GLN A 117 1.53 12.62 -4.57
N SER A 118 2.31 13.16 -5.51
CA SER A 118 3.66 13.64 -5.22
C SER A 118 3.63 14.82 -4.23
N THR A 119 4.78 15.13 -3.64
CA THR A 119 4.92 16.31 -2.78
C THR A 119 4.51 17.60 -3.50
N GLU A 120 4.85 17.72 -4.79
CA GLU A 120 4.46 18.87 -5.62
C GLU A 120 2.96 18.89 -5.92
N GLN A 121 2.36 17.75 -6.30
CA GLN A 121 0.93 17.64 -6.56
C GLN A 121 0.10 18.04 -5.34
N LEU A 122 0.55 17.66 -4.14
CA LEU A 122 -0.07 18.08 -2.88
C LEU A 122 0.11 19.58 -2.63
N ARG A 123 1.34 20.08 -2.77
CA ARG A 123 1.67 21.48 -2.48
C ARG A 123 0.95 22.44 -3.40
N ASN A 124 0.87 22.11 -4.68
CA ASN A 124 0.29 22.96 -5.72
C ASN A 124 -1.22 22.77 -5.86
N SER A 125 -1.78 21.74 -5.20
CA SER A 125 -3.18 21.35 -5.37
C SER A 125 -3.53 21.03 -6.82
N ASP A 126 -2.66 20.27 -7.49
CA ASP A 126 -2.81 19.93 -8.91
C ASP A 126 -4.11 19.12 -9.13
N ALA A 127 -4.86 19.49 -10.16
CA ALA A 127 -6.04 18.73 -10.57
C ALA A 127 -5.61 17.39 -11.19
N LEU A 128 -6.06 16.29 -10.58
CA LEU A 128 -5.72 14.93 -11.01
C LEU A 128 -6.70 14.42 -12.07
N THR A 129 -6.17 13.95 -13.19
CA THR A 129 -6.92 13.40 -14.31
C THR A 129 -6.20 12.17 -14.87
N LEU A 130 -6.73 11.50 -15.90
CA LEU A 130 -5.98 10.43 -16.56
C LEU A 130 -4.77 10.95 -17.33
N GLN A 131 -4.81 12.21 -17.80
CA GLN A 131 -3.71 12.88 -18.51
C GLN A 131 -2.67 13.45 -17.55
N SER A 132 -3.08 13.84 -16.34
CA SER A 132 -2.22 14.26 -15.23
C SER A 132 -2.50 13.38 -14.01
N PRO A 133 -2.02 12.12 -13.99
CA PRO A 133 -2.42 11.15 -12.99
C PRO A 133 -1.72 11.33 -11.64
N PRO A 134 -2.29 10.77 -10.55
CA PRO A 134 -1.51 10.52 -9.35
C PRO A 134 -0.33 9.58 -9.66
N GLN A 135 0.66 9.59 -8.78
CA GLN A 135 1.75 8.63 -8.78
C GLN A 135 1.23 7.22 -8.47
N ARG A 136 1.87 6.19 -9.04
CA ARG A 136 1.53 4.77 -8.82
C ARG A 136 2.78 3.93 -8.71
N VAL A 137 2.85 3.08 -7.68
CA VAL A 137 3.90 2.07 -7.52
C VAL A 137 3.24 0.71 -7.34
N THR A 138 3.59 -0.26 -8.19
CA THR A 138 3.14 -1.65 -8.01
C THR A 138 3.91 -2.28 -6.85
N LEU A 139 3.18 -2.93 -5.95
CA LEU A 139 3.74 -3.62 -4.78
C LEU A 139 3.68 -5.13 -4.99
N ALA A 140 4.49 -5.86 -4.22
CA ALA A 140 4.51 -7.31 -4.24
C ALA A 140 4.66 -7.87 -2.81
N LEU A 141 4.02 -9.00 -2.54
CA LEU A 141 4.21 -9.75 -1.31
C LEU A 141 5.38 -10.72 -1.50
N ASN A 142 6.11 -11.05 -0.45
CA ASN A 142 7.09 -12.15 -0.50
C ASN A 142 6.39 -13.49 -0.81
N GLY A 143 5.24 -13.74 -0.19
CA GLY A 143 4.41 -14.92 -0.45
C GLY A 143 3.61 -14.86 -1.76
N CYS A 144 3.67 -13.77 -2.54
CA CYS A 144 2.94 -13.61 -3.79
C CYS A 144 3.78 -12.82 -4.81
N PRO A 145 4.81 -13.45 -5.43
CA PRO A 145 5.60 -12.80 -6.47
C PRO A 145 4.74 -12.38 -7.66
N VAL A 146 5.07 -11.22 -8.25
CA VAL A 146 4.36 -10.66 -9.40
C VAL A 146 5.10 -10.96 -10.70
N ASP A 147 4.37 -11.04 -11.81
CA ASP A 147 4.91 -11.09 -13.16
C ASP A 147 5.39 -9.70 -13.66
N ASP A 148 5.89 -9.65 -14.91
CA ASP A 148 6.38 -8.41 -15.55
C ASP A 148 5.32 -7.30 -15.65
N ASN A 149 4.04 -7.64 -15.54
CA ASN A 149 2.92 -6.70 -15.59
C ASN A 149 2.40 -6.34 -14.18
N GLY A 150 2.99 -6.90 -13.13
CA GLY A 150 2.65 -6.63 -11.74
C GLY A 150 1.50 -7.47 -11.19
N PHE A 151 1.17 -8.61 -11.81
CA PHE A 151 0.11 -9.50 -11.36
C PHE A 151 0.66 -10.72 -10.62
N CYS A 152 0.02 -11.08 -9.51
CA CYS A 152 0.23 -12.35 -8.82
C CYS A 152 -0.99 -13.27 -9.03
N PRO A 153 -0.83 -14.60 -9.21
CA PRO A 153 -1.96 -15.53 -9.24
C PRO A 153 -2.83 -15.43 -7.99
N MET A 154 -4.16 -15.37 -8.16
CA MET A 154 -5.08 -15.18 -7.04
C MET A 154 -4.99 -16.31 -6.00
N ASP A 155 -4.75 -17.56 -6.42
CA ASP A 155 -4.60 -18.68 -5.47
C ASP A 155 -3.33 -18.58 -4.62
N THR A 156 -2.26 -17.99 -5.15
CA THR A 156 -1.05 -17.68 -4.39
C THR A 156 -1.33 -16.57 -3.38
N PHE A 157 -2.08 -15.54 -3.78
CA PHE A 157 -2.51 -14.47 -2.86
C PHE A 157 -3.37 -15.00 -1.71
N LYS A 158 -4.32 -15.91 -1.99
CA LYS A 158 -5.14 -16.57 -0.96
C LYS A 158 -4.29 -17.31 0.08
N LYS A 159 -3.24 -18.00 -0.36
CA LYS A 159 -2.30 -18.69 0.55
C LYS A 159 -1.55 -17.70 1.44
N ALA A 160 -1.04 -16.61 0.88
CA ALA A 160 -0.38 -15.56 1.65
C ALA A 160 -1.33 -14.92 2.69
N MET A 161 -2.59 -14.65 2.32
CA MET A 161 -3.60 -14.14 3.26
C MET A 161 -3.96 -15.14 4.37
N ALA A 162 -4.05 -16.43 4.03
CA ALA A 162 -4.30 -17.50 5.00
C ALA A 162 -3.14 -17.69 5.99
N GLU A 163 -1.89 -17.40 5.57
CA GLU A 163 -0.74 -17.38 6.48
C GLU A 163 -0.77 -16.17 7.41
N ALA A 164 -1.15 -15.00 6.92
CA ALA A 164 -1.23 -13.77 7.70
C ALA A 164 -2.39 -13.73 8.71
N THR A 165 -3.40 -14.60 8.56
CA THR A 165 -4.58 -14.68 9.44
C THR A 165 -4.50 -15.76 10.51
N LYS A 166 -3.47 -16.62 10.48
CA LYS A 166 -3.17 -17.59 11.56
C LYS A 166 -2.74 -16.87 12.83
#